data_AF-K3YKD8-F1
#
_entry.id   AF-K3YKD8-F1
#
_cell.length_a   1.000
_cell.length_b   1.000
_cell.length_c   1.000
_cell.angle_alpha   90.00
_cell.angle_beta   90.00
_cell.angle_gamma   90.00
#
_symmetry.space_group_name_H-M   'P 1'
#
loop_
_entity.id
_entity.type
_entity.pdbx_description
1 polymer ?
#
loop_
_entity_poly.entity_id
_entity_poly.type
_entity_poly.pdbx_seq_one_letter_code
_entity_poly.pdbx_strand_id
1 'polypeptide(L)'
;MHRLSDALSIAAPLKFKSFKNWRHVPVKVPVQKATSDSAFFAMKFLEFYDGDGHGSLHTSIAAERSKELRAETLYYLTFHKQNKVVALLDEILQYRRDDHHPFFY
;
A
#
# COMPACT_ATOMS: atom_id res chain seq x y z
N MET A 1 23.07 13.85 5.76
CA MET A 1 22.78 13.28 4.43
C MET A 1 22.25 14.37 3.53
N HIS A 2 22.89 14.66 2.40
CA HIS A 2 22.32 15.54 1.38
C HIS A 2 21.25 14.77 0.59
N ARG A 3 20.09 15.39 0.32
CA ARG A 3 19.01 14.73 -0.43
C ARG A 3 19.45 14.54 -1.88
N LEU A 4 19.11 13.40 -2.49
CA LEU A 4 19.40 13.16 -3.91
C LEU A 4 18.86 14.29 -4.81
N SER A 5 17.69 14.83 -4.47
CA SER A 5 17.09 15.96 -5.17
C SER A 5 17.99 17.20 -5.21
N ASP A 6 18.76 17.44 -4.15
CA ASP A 6 19.63 18.61 -4.06
C ASP A 6 20.83 18.46 -4.99
N ALA A 7 21.41 17.25 -5.03
CA ALA A 7 22.50 16.92 -5.95
C ALA A 7 22.03 17.00 -7.41
N LEU A 8 20.84 16.49 -7.72
CA LEU A 8 20.25 16.56 -9.07
C LEU A 8 19.93 17.99 -9.49
N SER A 9 19.46 18.83 -8.57
CA SER A 9 19.20 20.25 -8.84
C SER A 9 20.48 21.05 -9.08
N ILE A 10 21.61 20.64 -8.50
CA ILE A 10 22.92 21.25 -8.77
C ILE A 10 23.47 20.77 -10.12
N ALA A 11 23.41 19.45 -10.38
CA ALA A 11 23.95 18.85 -11.59
C ALA A 11 23.15 19.21 -12.86
N ALA A 12 21.84 19.45 -12.75
CA ALA A 12 20.98 19.82 -13.88
C ALA A 12 19.86 20.79 -13.45
N PRO A 13 20.18 22.09 -13.24
CA PRO A 13 19.31 23.09 -12.60
C PRO A 13 17.97 23.36 -13.29
N LEU A 14 17.87 23.06 -14.59
CA LEU A 14 16.67 23.27 -15.40
C LEU A 14 15.85 21.99 -15.62
N LYS A 15 16.41 20.81 -15.31
CA LYS A 15 15.72 19.52 -15.43
C LYS A 15 15.08 19.09 -14.11
N PHE A 16 15.67 19.49 -12.98
CA PHE A 16 15.19 19.12 -11.66
C PHE A 16 14.92 20.36 -10.83
N LYS A 17 13.66 20.49 -10.38
CA LYS A 17 13.28 21.51 -9.40
C LYS A 17 13.94 21.22 -8.05
N SER A 18 14.39 22.27 -7.38
CA SER A 18 14.89 22.20 -6.02
C SER A 18 13.75 22.00 -5.02
N PHE A 19 13.87 20.99 -4.16
CA PHE A 19 12.95 20.72 -3.06
C PHE A 19 13.54 21.10 -1.69
N LYS A 20 14.61 21.90 -1.66
CA LYS A 20 15.29 22.32 -0.41
C LYS A 20 14.33 22.96 0.60
N ASN A 21 13.33 23.69 0.10
CA ASN A 21 12.35 24.39 0.94
C ASN A 21 11.16 23.50 1.33
N TRP A 22 11.07 22.27 0.81
CA TRP A 22 10.02 21.32 1.18
C TRP A 22 10.40 20.65 2.49
N ARG A 23 9.67 21.01 3.55
CA ARG A 23 9.84 20.42 4.87
C ARG A 23 9.58 18.91 4.78
N HIS A 24 10.59 18.11 5.11
CA HIS A 24 10.36 16.71 5.44
C HIS A 24 9.81 16.68 6.86
N VAL A 25 8.53 16.40 7.02
CA VAL A 25 7.95 16.25 8.35
C VAL A 25 7.92 14.75 8.66
N PRO A 26 8.80 14.24 9.54
CA PRO A 26 8.71 12.86 9.99
C PRO A 26 7.41 12.72 10.77
N VAL A 27 6.51 11.89 10.27
CA VAL A 27 5.23 11.61 10.92
C VAL A 27 5.32 10.27 11.61
N LYS A 28 4.88 10.22 12.87
CA LYS A 28 4.77 8.96 13.60
C LYS A 28 3.51 8.25 13.12
N VAL A 29 3.71 7.16 12.38
CA VAL A 29 2.63 6.32 11.87
C VAL A 29 2.65 4.95 12.55
N PRO A 30 1.54 4.21 12.55
CA PRO A 30 1.53 2.80 12.88
C PRO A 30 2.47 2.02 11.95
N VAL A 31 3.36 1.22 12.54
CA VAL A 31 4.34 0.42 11.78
C VAL A 31 4.08 -1.06 12.07
N GLN A 32 4.13 -1.85 11.01
CA GLN A 32 4.01 -3.31 11.06
C GLN A 32 5.18 -3.96 11.82
N LYS A 33 4.93 -5.13 12.40
CA LYS A 33 5.99 -5.98 12.99
C LYS A 33 6.73 -6.80 11.93
N ALA A 34 5.98 -7.40 11.00
CA ALA A 34 6.53 -8.20 9.91
C ALA A 34 6.68 -7.34 8.66
N THR A 35 7.85 -7.37 8.02
CA THR A 35 8.13 -6.57 6.81
C THR A 35 7.17 -6.86 5.65
N SER A 36 6.66 -8.09 5.57
CA SER A 36 5.64 -8.51 4.60
C SER A 36 4.29 -7.81 4.76
N ASP A 37 4.04 -7.11 5.87
CA ASP A 37 2.77 -6.42 6.14
C ASP A 37 2.78 -4.93 5.79
N SER A 38 3.91 -4.42 5.29
CA SER A 38 4.09 -3.00 4.97
C SER A 38 2.99 -2.44 4.06
N ALA A 39 2.61 -3.18 3.01
CA ALA A 39 1.56 -2.76 2.09
C ALA A 39 0.17 -2.67 2.75
N PHE A 40 -0.16 -3.62 3.63
CA PHE A 40 -1.44 -3.63 4.34
C PHE A 40 -1.55 -2.48 5.34
N PHE A 41 -0.45 -2.15 6.03
CA PHE A 41 -0.41 -0.99 6.92
C PHE A 41 -0.51 0.33 6.15
N ALA A 42 0.14 0.43 4.99
CA ALA A 42 0.01 1.60 4.11
C ALA A 42 -1.44 1.78 3.62
N MET A 43 -2.11 0.69 3.21
CA MET A 43 -3.51 0.74 2.79
C MET A 43 -4.44 1.18 3.94
N LYS A 44 -4.28 0.59 5.13
CA LYS A 44 -5.08 0.96 6.31
C LYS A 44 -4.80 2.39 6.76
N PHE A 45 -3.56 2.85 6.68
CA PHE A 45 -3.21 4.24 6.96
C PHE A 45 -3.97 5.18 6.02
N LEU A 46 -3.97 4.91 4.71
CA LEU A 46 -4.70 5.72 3.73
C LEU A 46 -6.22 5.66 3.94
N GLU A 47 -6.76 4.49 4.29
CA GLU A 47 -8.19 4.30 4.57
C GLU A 47 -8.68 5.16 5.74
N PHE A 48 -7.85 5.29 6.78
CA PHE A 48 -8.22 6.03 7.99
C PHE A 48 -7.60 7.42 8.10
N TYR A 49 -6.91 7.88 7.06
CA TYR A 49 -6.30 9.19 7.05
C TYR A 49 -7.39 10.26 7.10
N ASP A 50 -7.32 11.13 8.11
CA ASP A 50 -8.35 12.14 8.36
C ASP A 50 -8.21 13.40 7.51
N GLY A 51 -7.17 13.46 6.67
CA GLY A 51 -6.89 14.61 5.82
C GLY A 51 -6.28 15.79 6.57
N ASP A 52 -6.22 15.72 7.90
CA ASP A 52 -5.57 16.72 8.73
C ASP A 52 -4.07 16.42 8.88
N GLY A 53 -3.32 17.49 9.12
CA GLY A 53 -1.86 17.47 9.07
C GLY A 53 -1.24 16.37 9.94
N HIS A 54 -0.03 15.95 9.55
CA HIS A 54 0.86 15.11 10.36
C HIS A 54 0.39 13.68 10.64
N GLY A 55 -0.36 13.07 9.71
CA GLY A 55 -0.74 11.64 9.75
C GLY A 55 -1.61 11.27 10.93
N SER A 56 -2.47 12.20 11.34
CA SER A 56 -3.60 11.89 12.19
C SER A 56 -4.54 10.92 11.46
N LEU A 57 -5.19 10.06 12.23
CA LEU A 57 -6.05 9.00 11.74
C LEU A 57 -7.36 9.05 12.52
N HIS A 58 -8.48 8.76 11.84
CA HIS A 58 -9.78 8.62 12.49
C HIS A 58 -9.85 7.44 13.48
N THR A 59 -8.86 6.55 13.46
CA THR A 59 -8.77 5.39 14.35
C THR A 59 -7.32 4.98 14.62
N SER A 60 -7.14 4.08 15.59
CA SER A 60 -5.84 3.47 15.86
C SER A 60 -5.64 2.19 15.05
N ILE A 61 -4.44 2.02 14.49
CA ILE A 61 -4.02 0.79 13.81
C ILE A 61 -3.03 0.07 14.73
N ALA A 62 -3.45 -1.03 15.33
CA ALA A 62 -2.61 -1.81 16.23
C ALA A 62 -1.72 -2.78 15.46
N ALA A 63 -0.40 -2.71 15.69
CA ALA A 63 0.58 -3.61 15.06
C ALA A 63 0.31 -5.10 15.37
N GLU A 64 -0.27 -5.39 16.54
CA GLU A 64 -0.65 -6.76 16.93
C GLU A 64 -1.73 -7.35 16.04
N ARG A 65 -2.58 -6.51 15.43
CA ARG A 65 -3.68 -6.94 14.56
C ARG A 65 -3.24 -7.19 13.12
N SER A 66 -1.95 -7.39 12.86
CA SER A 66 -1.41 -7.46 11.49
C SER A 66 -2.10 -8.55 10.64
N LYS A 67 -2.41 -9.71 11.24
CA LYS A 67 -3.09 -10.82 10.54
C LYS A 67 -4.53 -10.47 10.18
N GLU A 68 -5.25 -9.85 11.11
CA GLU A 68 -6.63 -9.43 10.93
C GLU A 68 -6.72 -8.32 9.90
N LEU A 69 -5.88 -7.30 9.99
CA LEU A 69 -5.82 -6.19 9.02
C LEU A 69 -5.51 -6.69 7.61
N ARG A 70 -4.60 -7.68 7.49
CA ARG A 70 -4.31 -8.35 6.23
C ARG A 70 -5.55 -9.08 5.69
N ALA A 71 -6.21 -9.87 6.53
CA ALA A 71 -7.40 -10.63 6.15
C ALA A 71 -8.56 -9.72 5.73
N GLU A 72 -8.83 -8.65 6.50
CA GLU A 72 -9.82 -7.62 6.19
C GLU A 72 -9.55 -6.97 4.83
N THR A 73 -8.28 -6.59 4.59
CA THR A 73 -7.88 -5.95 3.33
C THR A 73 -8.02 -6.89 2.14
N LEU A 74 -7.57 -8.14 2.28
CA LEU A 74 -7.70 -9.15 1.22
C LEU A 74 -9.17 -9.46 0.93
N TYR A 75 -10.00 -9.59 1.97
CA TYR A 75 -11.43 -9.79 1.82
C TYR A 75 -12.07 -8.63 1.04
N TYR A 76 -11.80 -7.39 1.45
CA TYR A 76 -12.29 -6.21 0.76
C TYR A 76 -11.85 -6.19 -0.70
N LEU A 77 -10.56 -6.39 -0.98
CA LEU A 77 -10.01 -6.39 -2.34
C LEU A 77 -10.55 -7.52 -3.21
N THR A 78 -10.87 -8.68 -2.64
CA THR A 78 -11.36 -9.85 -3.40
C THR A 78 -12.84 -9.70 -3.72
N PHE A 79 -13.64 -9.28 -2.73
CA PHE A 79 -15.11 -9.27 -2.81
C PHE A 79 -15.70 -7.88 -2.98
N HIS A 80 -14.90 -6.89 -3.41
CA HIS A 80 -15.38 -5.53 -3.60
C HIS A 80 -16.48 -5.48 -4.67
N LYS A 81 -17.57 -4.74 -4.41
CA LYS A 81 -18.72 -4.65 -5.32
C LYS A 81 -18.38 -4.05 -6.70
N GLN A 82 -17.29 -3.29 -6.79
CA GLN A 82 -16.82 -2.71 -8.05
C GLN A 82 -15.88 -3.63 -8.82
N ASN A 83 -15.46 -4.75 -8.23
CA ASN A 83 -14.68 -5.74 -8.95
C ASN A 83 -15.54 -6.31 -10.07
N LYS A 84 -15.08 -6.15 -11.31
CA LYS A 84 -15.68 -6.81 -12.45
C LYS A 84 -14.94 -8.12 -12.64
N VAL A 85 -15.67 -9.23 -12.59
CA VAL A 85 -15.15 -10.51 -13.05
C VAL A 85 -15.07 -10.42 -14.57
N VAL A 86 -13.92 -10.00 -15.07
CA VAL A 86 -13.62 -10.09 -16.50
C VAL A 86 -13.27 -11.55 -16.78
N ALA A 87 -13.76 -12.08 -17.90
CA ALA A 87 -13.31 -13.38 -18.37
C ALA A 87 -11.77 -13.39 -18.42
N LEU A 88 -11.16 -14.45 -17.90
CA LEU A 88 -9.72 -14.63 -18.04
C LEU A 88 -9.37 -14.59 -19.53
N LEU A 89 -8.29 -13.89 -19.87
CA LEU A 89 -7.75 -13.89 -21.23
C LEU A 89 -7.47 -15.33 -21.66
N ASP A 90 -7.72 -15.66 -22.93
CA ASP A 90 -7.51 -17.01 -23.48
C ASP A 90 -6.08 -17.51 -23.27
N GLU A 91 -5.11 -16.60 -23.31
CA GLU A 91 -3.69 -16.86 -23.03
C GLU A 91 -3.43 -17.35 -21.60
N ILE A 92 -4.30 -17.01 -20.65
CA ILE A 92 -4.21 -17.45 -19.25
C ILE A 92 -5.01 -18.73 -19.04
N LEU A 93 -6.09 -18.92 -19.81
CA LEU A 93 -6.95 -20.11 -19.71
C LEU A 93 -6.18 -21.42 -19.99
N GLN A 94 -5.14 -21.40 -20.83
CA GLN A 94 -4.28 -22.57 -21.06
C GLN A 94 -3.55 -23.06 -19.79
N TYR A 95 -3.38 -22.21 -18.79
CA TYR A 95 -2.76 -22.54 -17.50
C TYR A 95 -3.79 -22.88 -16.42
N ARG A 96 -5.09 -22.77 -16.73
CA ARG A 96 -6.16 -23.21 -15.83
C ARG A 96 -6.05 -24.73 -15.71
N ARG A 97 -5.58 -25.20 -14.56
CA ARG A 97 -5.70 -26.62 -14.22
C ARG A 97 -7.14 -26.91 -13.86
N ASP A 98 -7.70 -27.98 -14.41
CA ASP A 98 -8.97 -28.55 -13.98
C ASP A 98 -8.79 -29.22 -12.61
N ASP A 99 -8.52 -28.41 -11.58
CA ASP A 99 -8.25 -28.91 -10.24
C ASP A 99 -9.58 -29.16 -9.52
N HIS A 100 -10.13 -30.37 -9.69
CA HIS A 100 -10.88 -31.02 -8.62
C HIS A 100 -9.94 -31.25 -7.43
N HIS A 101 -9.70 -30.21 -6.65
CA HIS A 101 -8.85 -30.31 -5.47
C HIS A 101 -9.72 -30.76 -4.27
N PRO A 102 -9.46 -31.93 -3.66
CA PRO A 102 -10.37 -32.60 -2.72
C PRO A 102 -10.45 -31.95 -1.32
N PHE A 103 -9.90 -30.75 -1.14
CA PHE A 103 -9.73 -30.12 0.18
C PHE A 103 -10.62 -28.90 0.42
N PHE A 104 -11.51 -28.56 -0.52
CA PHE A 104 -12.58 -27.59 -0.29
C PHE A 104 -13.94 -28.29 -0.42
N TYR A 105 -14.34 -28.96 0.66
CA TYR A 105 -15.72 -29.35 0.97
C TYR A 105 -16.03 -28.88 2.39
#